data_AF-A0A1F9P8H3-F1
#
_entry.id   AF-A0A1F9P8H3-F1
#
_cell.length_a   1.000
_cell.length_b   1.000
_cell.length_c   1.000
_cell.angle_alpha   90.00
_cell.angle_beta   90.00
_cell.angle_gamma   90.00
#
_symmetry.space_group_name_H-M   'P 1'
#
loop_
_entity.id
_entity.type
_entity.pdbx_description
1 polymer ?
#
loop_
_entity_poly.entity_id
_entity_poly.type
_entity_poly.pdbx_seq_one_letter_code
_entity_poly.pdbx_strand_id
1 'polypeptide(L)'
;MCNHADGHSHSHEYPEIVQLMPVQKDLFAVYQTEKGHLSLVPILFMALIRHGEKTMVEGFFASVTIDSCEAVEGFKGYASSLEDAQKLYLK
;
A
#
# COMPACT_ATOMS: atom_id res chain seq x y z
N MET A 1 15.01 -35.31 34.30
CA MET A 1 13.78 -34.49 34.33
C MET A 1 14.21 -33.07 34.65
N CYS A 2 14.25 -32.19 33.65
CA CYS A 2 14.31 -30.74 33.83
C CYS A 2 13.30 -30.14 32.85
N ASN A 3 12.51 -29.20 33.36
CA ASN A 3 11.21 -28.80 32.85
C ASN A 3 11.27 -27.93 31.60
N HIS A 4 10.18 -28.05 30.85
CA HIS A 4 9.76 -27.14 29.80
C HIS A 4 9.87 -25.67 30.23
N ALA A 5 10.47 -24.87 29.36
CA ALA A 5 10.01 -23.52 29.10
C ALA A 5 10.08 -23.34 27.58
N ASP A 6 9.15 -23.96 26.87
CA ASP A 6 8.74 -23.50 25.54
C ASP A 6 8.22 -22.07 25.70
N GLY A 7 9.16 -21.13 25.66
CA GLY A 7 8.86 -19.73 25.46
C GLY A 7 8.39 -19.56 24.03
N HIS A 8 7.11 -19.83 23.78
CA HIS A 8 6.44 -19.32 22.59
C HIS A 8 6.43 -17.80 22.67
N SER A 9 7.54 -17.17 22.27
CA SER A 9 7.53 -15.78 21.89
C SER A 9 6.68 -15.70 20.63
N HIS A 10 5.41 -15.34 20.79
CA HIS A 10 4.65 -14.81 19.67
C HIS A 10 5.33 -13.50 19.28
N SER A 11 6.32 -13.57 18.40
CA SER A 11 6.80 -12.38 17.72
C SER A 11 5.61 -11.86 16.94
N HIS A 12 4.99 -10.80 17.45
CA HIS A 12 4.12 -9.98 16.63
C HIS A 12 5.00 -9.45 15.51
N GLU A 13 4.91 -10.08 14.35
CA GLU A 13 5.58 -9.60 13.15
C GLU A 13 4.85 -8.31 12.79
N TYR A 14 5.40 -7.17 13.18
CA TYR A 14 4.88 -5.89 12.74
C TYR A 14 5.37 -5.64 11.31
N PRO A 15 4.53 -5.04 10.45
CA PRO A 15 4.98 -4.61 9.13
C PRO A 15 6.17 -3.65 9.26
N GLU A 16 7.27 -3.98 8.59
CA GLU A 16 8.50 -3.18 8.57
C GLU A 16 8.74 -2.64 7.16
N ILE A 17 8.97 -1.33 7.03
CA ILE A 17 9.45 -0.73 5.78
C ILE A 17 10.92 -1.10 5.60
N VAL A 18 11.19 -2.03 4.68
CA VAL A 18 12.54 -2.48 4.35
C VAL A 18 13.24 -1.48 3.44
N GLN A 19 12.50 -0.88 2.51
CA GLN A 19 13.03 0.06 1.55
C GLN A 19 11.95 1.06 1.12
N LEU A 20 12.33 2.32 0.98
CA LEU A 20 11.51 3.38 0.39
C LEU A 20 12.15 3.89 -0.90
N MET A 21 11.37 4.00 -1.97
CA MET A 21 11.85 4.42 -3.28
C MET A 21 10.97 5.54 -3.82
N PRO A 22 11.53 6.67 -4.29
CA PRO A 22 10.75 7.67 -4.99
C PRO A 22 10.24 7.11 -6.33
N VAL A 23 9.01 7.47 -6.69
CA VAL A 23 8.46 7.07 -7.99
C VAL A 23 9.18 7.86 -9.10
N GLN A 24 9.67 7.16 -10.13
CA GLN A 24 10.44 7.76 -11.23
C GLN A 24 9.60 8.19 -12.44
N LYS A 25 8.32 7.80 -12.47
CA LYS A 25 7.36 8.09 -13.54
C LYS A 25 6.02 8.42 -12.90
N ASP A 26 5.12 9.04 -13.65
CA ASP A 26 3.78 9.31 -13.13
C ASP A 26 3.06 8.01 -12.73
N LEU A 27 2.64 7.96 -11.47
CA LEU A 27 1.91 6.84 -10.88
C LEU A 27 0.85 7.42 -9.93
N PHE A 28 -0.36 6.90 -10.03
CA PHE A 28 -1.50 7.38 -9.27
C PHE A 28 -2.17 6.24 -8.53
N ALA A 29 -2.56 6.50 -7.29
CA ALA A 29 -3.54 5.70 -6.58
C ALA A 29 -4.94 6.05 -7.10
N VAL A 30 -5.70 5.04 -7.46
CA VAL A 30 -7.06 5.18 -8.00
C VAL A 30 -8.06 4.88 -6.89
N TYR A 31 -8.98 5.81 -6.65
CA TYR A 31 -10.05 5.67 -5.68
C TYR A 31 -11.41 5.77 -6.37
N GLN A 32 -12.37 4.95 -5.95
CA GLN A 32 -13.77 5.12 -6.32
C GLN A 32 -14.47 5.97 -5.27
N THR A 33 -15.00 7.12 -5.71
CA THR A 33 -15.81 7.99 -4.87
C THR A 33 -17.22 7.40 -4.69
N GLU A 34 -17.94 7.83 -3.66
CA GLU A 34 -19.33 7.42 -3.38
C GLU A 34 -20.28 7.67 -4.56
N LYS A 35 -19.95 8.63 -5.45
CA LYS A 35 -20.72 8.95 -6.66
C LYS A 35 -20.40 8.03 -7.85
N GLY A 36 -19.59 6.99 -7.66
CA GLY A 36 -19.17 6.06 -8.71
C GLY A 36 -18.08 6.60 -9.63
N HIS A 37 -17.58 7.82 -9.42
CA HIS A 37 -16.50 8.40 -10.21
C HIS A 37 -15.13 7.98 -9.68
N LEU A 38 -14.16 7.85 -10.57
CA LEU A 38 -12.77 7.62 -10.18
C LEU A 38 -12.06 8.94 -9.83
N SER A 39 -11.23 8.89 -8.79
CA SER A 39 -10.29 9.94 -8.38
C SER A 39 -8.88 9.39 -8.45
N LEU A 40 -7.92 10.22 -8.88
CA LEU A 40 -6.51 9.86 -8.97
C LEU A 40 -5.71 10.75 -8.01
N VAL A 41 -4.89 10.12 -7.16
CA VAL A 41 -3.97 10.81 -6.25
C VAL A 41 -2.54 10.46 -6.64
N PRO A 42 -1.66 11.44 -6.89
CA PRO A 42 -0.26 11.18 -7.22
C PRO A 42 0.47 10.45 -6.09
N ILE A 43 1.25 9.43 -6.46
CA ILE A 43 2.09 8.67 -5.53
C ILE A 43 3.50 9.25 -5.57
N LEU A 44 4.07 9.48 -4.38
CA LEU A 44 5.41 10.04 -4.25
C LEU A 44 6.45 8.95 -4.02
N PHE A 45 6.10 7.92 -3.26
CA PHE A 45 7.01 6.84 -2.91
C PHE A 45 6.33 5.49 -2.99
N MET A 46 7.11 4.44 -3.26
CA MET A 46 6.72 3.06 -3.02
C MET A 46 7.61 2.49 -1.93
N ALA A 47 7.01 1.76 -0.99
CA ALA A 47 7.73 1.03 0.04
C ALA A 47 7.69 -0.47 -0.25
N LEU A 48 8.83 -1.14 -0.06
CA LEU A 48 8.89 -2.57 0.12
C LEU A 48 8.68 -2.86 1.61
N ILE A 49 7.58 -3.54 1.94
CA ILE A 49 7.20 -3.85 3.31
C ILE A 49 7.39 -5.34 3.55
N ARG A 50 8.02 -5.69 4.67
CA ARG A 50 8.12 -7.07 5.13
C ARG A 50 7.15 -7.29 6.29
N HIS A 51 6.40 -8.37 6.21
CA HIS A 51 5.52 -8.82 7.28
C HIS A 51 5.73 -10.33 7.42
N GLY A 52 6.64 -10.69 8.33
CA GLY A 52 7.14 -12.04 8.45
C GLY A 52 7.94 -12.52 7.25
N GLU A 53 7.58 -13.68 6.74
CA GLU A 53 8.16 -14.27 5.53
C GLU A 53 7.63 -13.62 4.24
N LYS A 54 6.61 -12.75 4.33
CA LYS A 54 5.99 -12.10 3.16
C LYS A 54 6.60 -10.73 2.90
N THR A 55 6.74 -10.42 1.62
CA THR A 55 7.08 -9.07 1.14
C THR A 55 5.94 -8.52 0.28
N MET A 56 5.65 -7.24 0.46
CA MET A 56 4.60 -6.51 -0.24
C MET A 56 5.16 -5.17 -0.74
N VAL A 57 4.56 -4.62 -1.80
CA VAL A 57 4.90 -3.29 -2.31
C VAL A 57 3.68 -2.41 -2.18
N GLU A 58 3.86 -1.26 -1.53
CA GLU A 58 2.77 -0.35 -1.23
C GLU A 58 3.11 1.08 -1.64
N GLY A 59 2.13 1.77 -2.23
CA GLY A 59 2.25 3.17 -2.61
C GLY A 59 1.93 4.10 -1.44
N PHE A 60 2.68 5.20 -1.35
CA PHE A 60 2.49 6.25 -0.37
C PHE A 60 2.29 7.60 -1.07
N PHE A 61 1.27 8.33 -0.62
CA PHE A 61 1.02 9.71 -1.03
C PHE A 61 1.26 10.65 0.14
N ALA A 62 1.56 11.92 -0.15
CA ALA A 62 1.63 12.95 0.89
C ALA A 62 0.36 13.79 0.87
N SER A 63 -0.24 13.92 2.05
CA SER A 63 -1.26 14.93 2.34
C SER A 63 -0.76 15.82 3.49
N VAL A 64 -1.42 15.77 4.65
CA VAL A 64 -0.92 16.32 5.92
C VAL A 64 0.07 15.35 6.58
N THR A 65 -0.10 14.05 6.31
CA THR A 65 0.76 12.94 6.73
C THR A 65 1.13 12.08 5.51
N ILE A 66 2.15 11.23 5.68
CA ILE A 66 2.49 10.18 4.70
C ILE A 66 1.64 8.98 5.06
N ASP A 67 0.71 8.61 4.16
CA ASP A 67 -0.24 7.53 4.39
C ASP A 67 -0.18 6.50 3.26
N SER A 68 -0.48 5.26 3.65
CA SER A 68 -0.68 4.15 2.73
C SER A 68 -1.86 4.46 1.80
N CYS A 69 -1.72 4.16 0.51
CA CYS A 69 -2.82 4.28 -0.44
C CYS A 69 -3.93 3.26 -0.16
N GLU A 70 -3.59 2.09 0.36
CA GLU A 70 -4.55 0.99 0.61
C GLU A 70 -5.39 1.22 1.86
N ALA A 71 -4.91 2.06 2.79
CA ALA A 71 -5.63 2.42 4.01
C ALA A 71 -6.83 3.35 3.77
N VAL A 72 -6.90 4.02 2.61
CA VAL A 72 -7.96 4.97 2.28
C VAL A 72 -9.14 4.24 1.63
N GLU A 73 -10.35 4.51 2.14
CA GLU A 73 -11.58 3.90 1.64
C GLU A 73 -11.78 4.16 0.14
N GLY A 74 -12.24 3.14 -0.58
CA GLY A 74 -12.51 3.21 -2.01
C GLY A 74 -11.28 2.97 -2.89
N PHE A 75 -10.11 2.63 -2.33
CA PHE A 75 -8.94 2.25 -3.12
C PHE A 75 -9.24 1.11 -4.10
N LYS A 76 -8.84 1.28 -5.36
CA LYS A 76 -9.02 0.30 -6.44
C LYS A 76 -7.71 -0.29 -6.95
N GLY A 77 -6.61 0.43 -6.79
CA GLY A 77 -5.32 0.04 -7.31
C GLY A 77 -4.53 1.22 -7.85
N TYR A 78 -3.60 0.92 -8.75
CA TYR A 78 -2.64 1.87 -9.27
C TYR A 78 -2.79 2.02 -10.79
N ALA A 79 -2.58 3.23 -11.31
CA ALA A 79 -2.60 3.50 -12.74
C ALA A 79 -1.56 4.55 -13.13
N SER A 80 -1.07 4.49 -14.36
CA SER A 80 -0.17 5.50 -14.96
C SER A 80 -0.92 6.72 -15.50
N SER A 81 -2.23 6.65 -15.69
CA SER A 81 -3.05 7.74 -16.22
C SER A 81 -4.54 7.55 -15.88
N LEU A 82 -5.35 8.60 -16.08
CA LEU A 82 -6.81 8.51 -15.98
C LEU A 82 -7.39 7.54 -17.02
N GLU A 83 -6.87 7.55 -18.24
CA GLU A 83 -7.34 6.66 -19.30
C GLU A 83 -7.10 5.19 -18.92
N ASP A 84 -5.92 4.87 -18.39
CA ASP A 84 -5.62 3.52 -17.89
C ASP A 84 -6.52 3.15 -16.72
N ALA A 85 -6.74 4.07 -15.78
CA ALA A 85 -7.63 3.85 -14.65
C ALA A 85 -9.07 3.55 -15.10
N GLN A 86 -9.59 4.29 -16.08
CA GLN A 86 -10.93 4.04 -16.62
C GLN A 86 -11.02 2.67 -17.28
N LYS A 87 -10.05 2.27 -18.11
CA LYS A 87 -10.03 0.94 -18.75
C LYS A 87 -9.95 -0.21 -17.75
N LEU A 88 -9.19 -0.03 -16.67
CA LEU A 88 -8.95 -1.07 -15.67
C LEU A 88 -10.09 -1.18 -14.66
N TYR A 89 -10.71 -0.06 -14.28
CA TYR A 89 -11.57 0.01 -13.09
C TYR A 89 -13.01 0.49 -13.37
N LEU A 90 -13.34 0.95 -14.57
CA LEU A 90 -14.72 1.21 -15.02
C LEU A 90 -15.05 0.24 -16.15
N LYS A 91 -15.80 -0.82 -15.82
CA LYS A 91 -16.47 -1.70 -16.79
C LYS A 91 -17.97 -1.55 -16.67
#